data_AF-A0AAJ0DPZ8-F1
#
_entry.id   AF-A0AAJ0DPZ8-F1
#
_cell.length_a   1.000
_cell.length_b   1.000
_cell.length_c   1.000
_cell.angle_alpha   90.00
_cell.angle_beta   90.00
_cell.angle_gamma   90.00
#
_symmetry.space_group_name_H-M   'P 1'
#
loop_
_entity.id
_entity.type
_entity.pdbx_description
1 polymer ?
#
loop_
_entity_poly.entity_id
_entity_poly.type
_entity_poly.pdbx_seq_one_letter_code
_entity_poly.pdbx_strand_id
1 'polypeptide(L)'
;MSMGIFLWYHVAGTAAAFLSAWLVPRIPAQHIVAIGNAALIVANILLATVPKGQIYWAQLFPALLVSAFTVDLIFAASQVIASGSVNRKRQGVAASLIGTLLTYGLSTGLGFAGTVEAYTNDGGHDMRAGYRNANWLAVGLAGIGLVMSITFLRVPKSTQEGWEKK
;
A
#
# COMPACT_ATOMS: atom_id res chain seq x y z
N MET A 1 0.15 32.28 1.20
CA MET A 1 -0.04 31.22 2.21
C MET A 1 0.16 29.85 1.56
N SER A 2 1.38 29.52 1.11
CA SER A 2 1.64 28.23 0.41
C SER A 2 3.06 27.66 0.56
N MET A 3 4.07 28.44 1.01
CA MET A 3 5.47 27.95 1.08
C MET A 3 5.74 27.05 2.30
N GLY A 4 5.16 27.33 3.47
CA GLY A 4 5.37 26.54 4.69
C GLY A 4 4.76 25.12 4.65
N ILE A 5 3.79 24.92 3.77
CA ILE A 5 3.06 23.66 3.57
C ILE A 5 3.97 22.59 2.96
N PHE A 6 4.83 22.99 2.02
CA PHE A 6 5.77 22.06 1.40
C PHE A 6 6.87 21.65 2.37
N LEU A 7 7.43 22.56 3.16
CA LEU A 7 8.47 22.21 4.14
C LEU A 7 8.00 21.19 5.18
N TRP A 8 6.78 21.31 5.68
CA TRP A 8 6.22 20.34 6.63
C TRP A 8 5.87 19.00 5.98
N TYR A 9 5.43 19.01 4.72
CA TYR A 9 5.25 17.80 3.92
C TYR A 9 6.55 16.98 3.84
N HIS A 10 7.68 17.65 3.59
CA HIS A 10 8.98 17.00 3.46
C HIS A 10 9.47 16.47 4.82
N VAL A 11 9.31 17.23 5.91
CA VAL A 11 9.76 16.80 7.25
C VAL A 11 8.96 15.59 7.76
N ALA A 12 7.63 15.61 7.66
CA ALA A 12 6.81 14.48 8.11
C ALA A 12 6.92 13.27 7.17
N GLY A 13 7.04 13.47 5.86
CA GLY A 13 7.37 12.42 4.91
C GLY A 13 8.73 11.79 5.20
N THR A 14 9.73 12.59 5.58
CA THR A 14 11.06 12.13 6.01
C THR A 14 10.96 11.34 7.32
N ALA A 15 10.24 11.84 8.33
CA ALA A 15 10.06 11.13 9.60
C ALA A 15 9.31 9.80 9.44
N ALA A 16 8.26 9.78 8.60
CA ALA A 16 7.57 8.55 8.21
C ALA A 16 8.53 7.60 7.49
N ALA A 17 9.28 8.08 6.48
CA ALA A 17 10.27 7.30 5.76
C ALA A 17 11.40 6.76 6.67
N PHE A 18 11.78 7.47 7.73
CA PHE A 18 12.71 6.98 8.74
C PHE A 18 12.10 5.86 9.60
N LEU A 19 10.87 6.03 10.08
CA LEU A 19 10.18 5.00 10.87
C LEU A 19 9.99 3.71 10.07
N SER A 20 9.64 3.90 8.82
CA SER A 20 9.56 2.92 7.75
C SER A 20 10.86 2.20 7.43
N ALA A 21 11.94 2.96 7.15
CA ALA A 21 13.27 2.43 6.88
C ALA A 21 13.88 1.75 8.12
N TRP A 22 13.41 2.08 9.32
CA TRP A 22 13.76 1.39 10.56
C TRP A 22 12.98 0.09 10.76
N LEU A 23 11.76 0.00 10.26
CA LEU A 23 10.89 -1.18 10.40
C LEU A 23 11.20 -2.28 9.38
N VAL A 24 11.58 -1.90 8.15
CA VAL A 24 11.89 -2.84 7.04
C VAL A 24 13.03 -3.82 7.30
N PRO A 25 14.19 -3.43 7.87
CA PRO A 25 15.31 -4.35 8.08
C PRO A 25 15.07 -5.39 9.17
N ARG A 26 14.06 -5.18 10.02
CA ARG A 26 13.81 -6.02 11.20
C ARG A 26 12.68 -7.01 11.03
N ILE A 27 11.92 -6.91 9.95
CA ILE A 27 10.68 -7.67 9.78
C ILE A 27 10.78 -8.55 8.52
N PRO A 28 10.40 -9.85 8.60
CA PRO A 28 10.38 -10.73 7.42
C PRO A 28 9.45 -10.17 6.33
N ALA A 29 9.80 -10.35 5.05
CA ALA A 29 9.01 -9.86 3.92
C ALA A 29 7.51 -10.22 4.00
N GLN A 30 7.17 -11.42 4.48
CA GLN A 30 5.79 -11.84 4.75
C GLN A 30 5.04 -10.88 5.70
N HIS A 31 5.68 -10.49 6.80
CA HIS A 31 5.09 -9.60 7.79
C HIS A 31 5.01 -8.17 7.27
N ILE A 32 5.95 -7.74 6.42
CA ILE A 32 5.90 -6.43 5.74
C ILE A 32 4.65 -6.33 4.85
N VAL A 33 4.35 -7.38 4.08
CA VAL A 33 3.15 -7.40 3.23
C VAL A 33 1.86 -7.42 4.09
N ALA A 34 1.85 -8.17 5.19
CA ALA A 34 0.69 -8.20 6.10
C ALA A 34 0.46 -6.84 6.81
N ILE A 35 1.52 -6.23 7.35
CA ILE A 35 1.46 -4.91 7.98
C ILE A 35 1.07 -3.84 6.95
N GLY A 36 1.59 -3.94 5.73
CA GLY A 36 1.21 -3.06 4.63
C GLY A 36 -0.29 -3.14 4.34
N ASN A 37 -0.84 -4.34 4.10
CA ASN A 37 -2.28 -4.46 3.86
C ASN A 37 -3.13 -3.98 5.04
N ALA A 38 -2.71 -4.22 6.28
CA ALA A 38 -3.40 -3.71 7.47
C ALA A 38 -3.35 -2.17 7.54
N ALA A 39 -2.20 -1.56 7.26
CA ALA A 39 -2.04 -0.11 7.20
C ALA A 39 -2.88 0.51 6.07
N LEU A 40 -2.98 -0.17 4.92
CA LEU A 40 -3.83 0.24 3.80
C LEU A 40 -5.31 0.21 4.19
N ILE A 41 -5.76 -0.82 4.90
CA ILE A 41 -7.13 -0.92 5.42
C ILE A 41 -7.40 0.25 6.37
N VAL A 42 -6.50 0.50 7.34
CA VAL A 42 -6.65 1.61 8.29
C VAL A 42 -6.67 2.95 7.57
N ALA A 43 -5.81 3.17 6.58
CA ALA A 43 -5.79 4.39 5.79
C ALA A 43 -7.10 4.60 5.01
N ASN A 44 -7.63 3.57 4.35
CA ASN A 44 -8.89 3.67 3.60
C ASN A 44 -10.11 3.84 4.53
N ILE A 45 -10.11 3.21 5.72
CA ILE A 45 -11.15 3.44 6.75
C ILE A 45 -11.08 4.88 7.25
N LEU A 46 -9.87 5.42 7.44
CA LEU A 46 -9.67 6.79 7.89
C LEU A 46 -10.13 7.80 6.84
N LEU A 47 -9.91 7.50 5.54
CA LEU A 47 -10.42 8.29 4.40
C LEU A 47 -11.96 8.18 4.26
N ALA A 48 -12.53 7.00 4.51
CA ALA A 48 -13.98 6.78 4.46
C ALA A 48 -14.75 7.48 5.59
N THR A 49 -14.09 7.75 6.72
CA THR A 49 -14.69 8.33 7.94
C THR A 49 -14.43 9.83 8.11
N VAL A 50 -13.80 10.51 7.13
CA VAL A 50 -13.51 11.95 7.21
C VAL A 50 -14.81 12.78 7.38
N PRO A 51 -15.00 13.48 8.52
CA PRO A 51 -16.16 14.34 8.73
C PRO A 51 -16.02 15.67 8.00
N LYS A 52 -17.17 16.27 7.67
CA LYS A 52 -17.25 17.62 7.10
C LYS A 52 -16.77 18.69 8.08
N GLY A 53 -15.57 19.20 7.85
CA GLY A 53 -15.01 20.35 8.57
C GLY A 53 -13.76 20.07 9.39
N GLN A 54 -13.22 18.85 9.38
CA GLN A 54 -12.00 18.54 10.13
C GLN A 54 -10.73 18.86 9.34
N ILE A 55 -9.71 19.28 10.07
CA ILE A 55 -8.46 19.85 9.55
C ILE A 55 -7.80 18.84 8.59
N TYR A 56 -7.63 19.24 7.32
CA TYR A 56 -6.90 18.53 6.26
C TYR A 56 -5.60 17.85 6.75
N TRP A 57 -4.93 18.50 7.71
CA TRP A 57 -3.65 18.10 8.31
C TRP A 57 -3.70 16.93 9.30
N ALA A 58 -4.80 16.72 10.01
CA ALA A 58 -4.84 15.72 11.08
C ALA A 58 -5.19 14.31 10.58
N GLN A 59 -5.95 14.20 9.48
CA GLN A 59 -6.48 12.93 8.99
C GLN A 59 -6.11 12.61 7.54
N LEU A 60 -6.24 13.57 6.62
CA LEU A 60 -5.98 13.31 5.20
C LEU A 60 -4.48 13.15 4.93
N PHE A 61 -3.67 13.97 5.58
CA PHE A 61 -2.22 13.97 5.40
C PHE A 61 -1.54 12.66 5.89
N PRO A 62 -1.79 12.18 7.12
CA PRO A 62 -1.25 10.89 7.54
C PRO A 62 -1.77 9.73 6.69
N ALA A 63 -3.04 9.75 6.28
CA ALA A 63 -3.62 8.70 5.45
C ALA A 63 -2.93 8.58 4.09
N LEU A 64 -2.67 9.72 3.43
CA LEU A 64 -1.98 9.75 2.13
C LEU A 64 -0.52 9.30 2.25
N LEU A 65 0.20 9.75 3.28
CA LEU A 65 1.58 9.31 3.54
C LEU A 65 1.64 7.80 3.81
N VAL A 66 0.78 7.29 4.69
CA VAL A 66 0.72 5.85 5.00
C VAL A 66 0.34 5.06 3.76
N SER A 67 -0.60 5.55 2.95
CA SER A 67 -1.03 4.87 1.71
C SER A 67 0.11 4.78 0.69
N ALA A 68 0.81 5.89 0.42
CA ALA A 68 1.93 5.91 -0.53
C ALA A 68 3.05 4.96 -0.07
N PHE A 69 3.43 5.08 1.21
CA PHE A 69 4.48 4.29 1.79
C PHE A 69 4.18 2.77 1.78
N THR A 70 2.92 2.42 2.00
CA THR A 70 2.46 1.03 2.01
C THR A 70 2.62 0.35 0.66
N VAL A 71 2.31 1.05 -0.44
CA VAL A 71 2.42 0.48 -1.79
C VAL A 71 3.88 0.17 -2.14
N ASP A 72 4.80 1.09 -1.81
CA ASP A 72 6.24 0.89 -2.03
C ASP A 72 6.79 -0.30 -1.24
N LEU A 73 6.36 -0.45 0.02
CA LEU A 73 6.75 -1.59 0.86
C LEU A 73 6.27 -2.93 0.33
N ILE A 74 4.99 -3.01 -0.03
CA ILE A 74 4.40 -4.25 -0.57
C ILE A 74 5.11 -4.60 -1.88
N PHE A 75 5.44 -3.62 -2.71
CA PHE A 75 6.17 -3.82 -3.95
C PHE A 75 7.59 -4.37 -3.71
N ALA A 76 8.36 -3.72 -2.83
CA ALA A 76 9.72 -4.16 -2.49
C ALA A 76 9.71 -5.58 -1.87
N ALA A 77 8.81 -5.84 -0.93
CA ALA A 77 8.66 -7.16 -0.32
C ALA A 77 8.26 -8.23 -1.35
N SER A 78 7.33 -7.92 -2.26
CA SER A 78 6.91 -8.82 -3.34
C SER A 78 8.07 -9.15 -4.29
N GLN A 79 8.92 -8.17 -4.61
CA GLN A 79 10.13 -8.43 -5.40
C GLN A 79 11.11 -9.35 -4.65
N VAL A 80 11.33 -9.14 -3.35
CA VAL A 80 12.21 -10.01 -2.54
C VAL A 80 11.67 -11.45 -2.50
N ILE A 81 10.36 -11.62 -2.31
CA ILE A 81 9.72 -12.94 -2.29
C ILE A 81 9.80 -13.62 -3.67
N ALA A 82 9.48 -12.90 -4.74
CA ALA A 82 9.50 -13.42 -6.11
C ALA A 82 10.93 -13.76 -6.56
N SER A 83 11.91 -12.90 -6.27
CA SER A 83 13.32 -13.13 -6.60
C SER A 83 13.95 -14.25 -5.78
N GLY A 84 13.49 -14.50 -4.55
CA GLY A 84 13.88 -15.65 -3.74
C GLY A 84 13.25 -16.97 -4.20
N SER A 85 12.14 -16.92 -4.96
CA SER A 85 11.44 -18.10 -5.49
C SER A 85 12.00 -18.58 -6.83
N VAL A 86 12.96 -17.86 -7.41
CA VAL A 86 13.56 -18.19 -8.72
C VAL A 86 15.09 -18.19 -8.66
N ASN A 87 15.73 -18.94 -9.56
CA ASN A 87 17.18 -18.93 -9.71
C ASN A 87 17.70 -17.54 -10.12
N ARG A 88 18.94 -17.21 -9.71
CA ARG A 88 19.60 -15.90 -9.97
C ARG A 88 19.48 -15.40 -11.42
N LYS A 89 19.60 -16.30 -12.41
CA LYS A 89 19.46 -15.97 -13.84
C LYS A 89 18.07 -15.47 -14.26
N ARG A 90 17.03 -15.73 -13.46
CA ARG A 90 15.62 -15.38 -13.75
C ARG A 90 15.06 -14.29 -12.85
N GLN A 91 15.88 -13.73 -11.94
CA GLN A 91 15.42 -12.69 -11.00
C GLN A 91 14.99 -11.41 -11.72
N GLY A 92 15.65 -11.02 -12.81
CA GLY A 92 15.24 -9.88 -13.62
C GLY A 92 13.84 -10.06 -14.24
N VAL A 93 13.51 -11.29 -14.67
CA VAL A 93 12.18 -11.63 -15.21
C VAL A 93 11.12 -11.66 -14.10
N ALA A 94 11.46 -12.18 -12.91
CA ALA A 94 10.56 -12.14 -11.77
C ALA A 94 10.29 -10.70 -11.31
N ALA A 95 11.31 -9.86 -11.24
CA ALA A 95 11.17 -8.45 -10.88
C ALA A 95 10.32 -7.67 -11.90
N SER A 96 10.54 -7.88 -13.20
CA SER A 96 9.73 -7.23 -14.24
C SER A 96 8.27 -7.68 -14.18
N LEU A 97 8.00 -8.96 -13.93
CA LEU A 97 6.64 -9.49 -13.76
C LEU A 97 5.92 -8.81 -12.59
N ILE A 98 6.58 -8.65 -11.43
CA ILE A 98 6.01 -7.94 -10.28
C ILE A 98 5.75 -6.47 -10.62
N GLY A 99 6.65 -5.81 -11.34
CA GLY A 99 6.45 -4.45 -11.87
C GLY A 99 5.23 -4.34 -12.78
N THR A 100 5.07 -5.26 -13.73
CA THR A 100 3.91 -5.31 -14.62
C THR A 100 2.62 -5.56 -13.85
N LEU A 101 2.61 -6.50 -12.91
CA LEU A 101 1.45 -6.78 -12.07
C LEU A 101 1.04 -5.58 -11.23
N LEU A 102 2.01 -4.82 -10.69
CA LEU A 102 1.73 -3.58 -9.97
C LEU A 102 1.04 -2.55 -10.88
N THR A 103 1.59 -2.27 -12.05
CA THR A 103 1.02 -1.29 -12.98
C THR A 103 -0.37 -1.69 -13.46
N TYR A 104 -0.58 -2.98 -13.78
CA TYR A 104 -1.90 -3.50 -14.11
C TYR A 104 -2.88 -3.38 -12.93
N GLY A 105 -2.45 -3.76 -11.74
CA GLY A 105 -3.28 -3.68 -10.53
C GLY A 105 -3.72 -2.25 -10.21
N LEU A 106 -2.82 -1.27 -10.33
CA LEU A 106 -3.15 0.14 -10.14
C LEU A 106 -4.14 0.63 -11.20
N SER A 107 -3.95 0.27 -12.48
CA SER A 107 -4.85 0.64 -13.55
C SER A 107 -6.26 0.05 -13.36
N THR A 108 -6.34 -1.24 -13.07
CA THR A 108 -7.61 -1.93 -12.81
C THR A 108 -8.30 -1.42 -11.54
N GLY A 109 -7.53 -1.19 -10.47
CA GLY A 109 -8.05 -0.67 -9.20
C GLY A 109 -8.66 0.72 -9.36
N LEU A 110 -7.99 1.62 -10.08
CA LEU A 110 -8.54 2.94 -10.42
C LEU A 110 -9.80 2.83 -11.29
N GLY A 111 -9.84 1.89 -12.24
CA GLY A 111 -11.03 1.64 -13.04
C GLY A 111 -12.25 1.19 -12.21
N PHE A 112 -12.04 0.29 -11.25
CA PHE A 112 -13.10 -0.13 -10.34
C PHE A 112 -13.53 0.99 -9.40
N ALA A 113 -12.58 1.75 -8.85
CA ALA A 113 -12.88 2.91 -8.01
C ALA A 113 -13.73 3.95 -8.76
N GLY A 114 -13.35 4.31 -9.98
CA GLY A 114 -14.10 5.25 -10.82
C GLY A 114 -15.48 4.73 -11.22
N THR A 115 -15.63 3.41 -11.42
CA THR A 115 -16.94 2.79 -11.68
C THR A 115 -17.85 2.89 -10.46
N VAL A 116 -17.36 2.51 -9.28
CA VAL A 116 -18.14 2.61 -8.02
C VAL A 116 -18.50 4.06 -7.73
N GLU A 117 -17.58 5.00 -7.94
CA GLU A 117 -17.86 6.42 -7.83
C GLU A 117 -18.97 6.84 -8.79
N ALA A 118 -18.89 6.52 -10.08
CA ALA A 118 -19.89 6.89 -11.08
C ALA A 118 -21.30 6.34 -10.78
N TYR A 119 -21.40 5.09 -10.32
CA TYR A 119 -22.68 4.45 -9.99
C TYR A 119 -23.28 4.89 -8.66
N THR A 120 -22.47 5.38 -7.72
CA THR A 120 -22.96 5.79 -6.39
C THR A 120 -22.95 7.30 -6.14
N ASN A 121 -22.53 8.09 -7.14
CA ASN A 121 -22.60 9.54 -7.15
C ASN A 121 -24.01 10.08 -7.49
N ASP A 122 -24.98 9.21 -7.83
CA ASP A 122 -26.38 9.55 -8.11
C ASP A 122 -26.52 10.76 -9.06
N GLY A 123 -25.76 10.73 -10.17
CA GLY A 123 -25.72 11.81 -11.16
C GLY A 123 -25.05 13.13 -10.71
N GLY A 124 -24.39 13.16 -9.55
CA GLY A 124 -23.69 14.34 -9.00
C GLY A 124 -24.31 14.92 -7.73
N HIS A 125 -25.41 14.36 -7.23
CA HIS A 125 -26.10 14.85 -6.03
C HIS A 125 -25.43 14.41 -4.71
N ASP A 126 -24.70 13.28 -4.68
CA ASP A 126 -24.06 12.81 -3.45
C ASP A 126 -22.64 12.26 -3.68
N MET A 127 -21.76 13.14 -4.17
CA MET A 127 -20.33 12.87 -4.42
C MET A 127 -19.57 12.30 -3.22
N ARG A 128 -20.08 12.50 -1.99
CA ARG A 128 -19.49 11.90 -0.77
C ARG A 128 -19.80 10.42 -0.65
N ALA A 129 -20.99 10.00 -1.05
CA ALA A 129 -21.35 8.59 -1.08
C ALA A 129 -20.45 7.85 -2.08
N GLY A 130 -20.19 8.47 -3.25
CA GLY A 130 -19.21 8.04 -4.24
C GLY A 130 -17.84 7.70 -3.65
N TYR A 131 -17.19 8.69 -3.02
CA TYR A 131 -15.88 8.47 -2.39
C TYR A 131 -15.90 7.48 -1.24
N ARG A 132 -16.96 7.47 -0.42
CA ARG A 132 -17.06 6.52 0.69
C ARG A 132 -17.17 5.09 0.20
N ASN A 133 -17.97 4.84 -0.84
CA ASN A 133 -18.15 3.52 -1.42
C ASN A 133 -16.89 3.04 -2.17
N ALA A 134 -16.19 3.94 -2.86
CA ALA A 134 -14.89 3.64 -3.46
C ALA A 134 -13.84 3.26 -2.41
N ASN A 135 -13.80 3.95 -1.26
CA ASN A 135 -12.92 3.58 -0.15
C ASN A 135 -13.31 2.22 0.47
N TRP A 136 -14.59 1.89 0.59
CA TRP A 136 -15.03 0.56 1.05
C TRP A 136 -14.62 -0.56 0.11
N LEU A 137 -14.65 -0.31 -1.21
CA LEU A 137 -14.12 -1.25 -2.20
C LEU A 137 -12.61 -1.47 -2.00
N ALA A 138 -11.85 -0.40 -1.78
CA ALA A 138 -10.42 -0.48 -1.49
C ALA A 138 -10.12 -1.24 -0.20
N VAL A 139 -10.92 -1.05 0.86
CA VAL A 139 -10.84 -1.85 2.11
C VAL A 139 -11.09 -3.33 1.83
N GLY A 140 -12.10 -3.66 1.02
CA GLY A 140 -12.40 -5.05 0.64
C GLY A 140 -11.24 -5.72 -0.12
N LEU A 141 -10.69 -5.02 -1.12
CA LEU A 141 -9.53 -5.48 -1.89
C LEU A 141 -8.28 -5.66 -1.02
N ALA A 142 -8.00 -4.70 -0.14
CA ALA A 142 -6.89 -4.79 0.81
C ALA A 142 -7.09 -5.92 1.85
N GLY A 143 -8.34 -6.17 2.26
CA GLY A 143 -8.72 -7.28 3.12
C GLY A 143 -8.46 -8.64 2.47
N ILE A 144 -8.81 -8.80 1.20
CA ILE A 144 -8.48 -10.01 0.42
C ILE A 144 -6.96 -10.18 0.35
N GLY A 145 -6.22 -9.10 0.07
CA GLY A 145 -4.76 -9.09 0.07
C GLY A 145 -4.16 -9.51 1.42
N LEU A 146 -4.72 -9.04 2.53
CA LEU A 146 -4.31 -9.43 3.88
C LEU A 146 -4.55 -10.92 4.14
N VAL A 147 -5.75 -11.44 3.81
CA VAL A 147 -6.08 -12.86 3.98
C VAL A 147 -5.15 -13.73 3.14
N MET A 148 -4.91 -13.36 1.87
CA MET A 148 -3.95 -14.07 1.02
C MET A 148 -2.55 -14.04 1.61
N SER A 149 -2.13 -12.90 2.17
CA SER A 149 -0.81 -12.75 2.78
C SER A 149 -0.63 -13.58 4.06
N ILE A 150 -1.69 -13.81 4.82
CA ILE A 150 -1.63 -14.66 6.01
C ILE A 150 -1.66 -16.14 5.63
N THR A 151 -2.43 -16.49 4.59
CA THR A 151 -2.71 -17.89 4.23
C THR A 151 -1.66 -18.48 3.30
N PHE A 152 -1.27 -17.77 2.23
CA PHE A 152 -0.37 -18.27 1.18
C PHE A 152 1.08 -17.85 1.37
N LEU A 153 1.32 -16.68 1.97
CA LEU A 153 2.65 -16.10 2.12
C LEU A 153 3.43 -16.66 3.32
N ARG A 154 3.04 -17.83 3.87
CA ARG A 154 3.86 -18.60 4.84
C ARG A 154 5.14 -19.11 4.17
N VAL A 155 6.04 -18.20 3.86
CA VAL A 155 7.42 -18.50 3.49
C VAL A 155 8.13 -18.73 4.83
N PRO A 156 8.54 -19.97 5.16
CA PRO A 156 9.33 -20.21 6.37
C PRO A 156 10.53 -19.27 6.33
N LYS A 157 10.82 -18.62 7.46
CA LYS A 157 11.91 -17.66 7.65
C LYS A 157 13.10 -18.13 6.80
N SER A 158 13.38 -17.46 5.70
CA SER A 158 14.64 -17.68 5.00
C SER A 158 15.72 -17.04 5.86
N THR A 159 16.14 -17.80 6.87
CA THR A 159 17.51 -17.80 7.35
C THR A 159 18.38 -17.60 6.11
N GLN A 160 19.05 -16.47 6.06
CA GLN A 160 20.08 -16.17 5.07
C GLN A 160 21.30 -17.06 5.35
N GLU A 161 21.15 -18.38 5.27
CA GLU A 161 22.23 -19.37 5.38
C GLU A 161 22.81 -19.72 4.00
N GLY A 162 22.68 -18.82 3.03
CA GLY A 162 23.21 -18.97 1.67
C GLY A 162 24.42 -18.09 1.33
N TRP A 163 24.82 -17.15 2.20
CA TRP A 163 25.92 -16.21 1.93
C TRP A 163 27.30 -16.70 2.39
N GLU A 164 27.43 -18.00 2.68
CA GLU A 164 28.66 -18.57 3.26
C GLU A 164 29.28 -19.71 2.45
N LYS A 165 28.80 -20.06 1.24
CA LYS A 165 29.49 -21.10 0.45
C LYS A 165 29.66 -20.76 -1.03
N LYS A 166 30.86 -20.20 -1.26
CA LYS A 166 31.80 -20.30 -2.40
C LYS A 166 31.29 -19.96 -3.78
#